data_AF-A0A7C4YCH0-F1
#
_entry.id   AF-A0A7C4YCH0-F1
#
_cell.length_a   1.000
_cell.length_b   1.000
_cell.length_c   1.000
_cell.angle_alpha   90.00
_cell.angle_beta   90.00
_cell.angle_gamma   90.00
#
_symmetry.space_group_name_H-M   'P 1'
#
loop_
_entity.id
_entity.type
_entity.pdbx_description
1 polymer ?
#
loop_
_entity_poly.entity_id
_entity_poly.type
_entity_poly.pdbx_seq_one_letter_code
_entity_poly.pdbx_strand_id
1 'polypeptide(L)'
;KSYMEPTKLTDEHGEVVMSGIHTYGDTVHLFIERKNYQGTFMPGYRPWSNPYFQPADTGLLYVDHCVGNVGWNQMNPWVKFYEDVMGFKNILSFDDNDISTEYSALMSKVMSSGNGYVKFPINEPAEGKRKSQVEEYLDFYNGEGCQHVAMATNDIVKTVTALRDRGVEFLRVPNTYYDDLLDRVGHIDEDLEPLKELGILVDRDDEGYLLQLFSKPVEDRPTLFFEIIQRKGAKSFGKGNFKALFEALEREQDLRGNL
;
A
#
# COMPACT_ATOMS: atom_id res chain seq x y z
N LYS A 1 9.67 -20.89 -4.73
CA LYS A 1 9.19 -22.31 -4.61
C LYS A 1 7.85 -22.42 -5.33
N SER A 2 7.59 -23.51 -6.07
CA SER A 2 6.25 -23.75 -6.66
C SER A 2 5.21 -23.86 -5.54
N TYR A 3 4.08 -23.16 -5.70
CA TYR A 3 2.91 -23.30 -4.83
C TYR A 3 1.83 -24.14 -5.53
N MET A 4 1.61 -23.87 -6.81
CA MET A 4 0.57 -24.51 -7.62
C MET A 4 1.06 -24.64 -9.07
N GLU A 5 1.05 -25.86 -9.59
CA GLU A 5 1.30 -26.12 -11.01
C GLU A 5 0.15 -25.59 -11.88
N PRO A 6 0.39 -25.22 -13.15
CA PRO A 6 -0.64 -24.73 -14.06
C PRO A 6 -1.86 -25.66 -14.12
N THR A 7 -2.99 -25.17 -13.62
CA THR A 7 -4.24 -25.91 -13.53
C THR A 7 -5.34 -25.15 -14.24
N LYS A 8 -6.08 -25.85 -15.10
CA LYS A 8 -7.22 -25.29 -15.83
C LYS A 8 -8.51 -25.52 -15.05
N LEU A 9 -9.30 -24.47 -14.92
CA LEU A 9 -10.66 -24.48 -14.40
C LEU A 9 -11.62 -24.10 -15.53
N THR A 10 -12.79 -24.75 -15.58
CA THR A 10 -13.79 -24.52 -16.62
C THR A 10 -15.20 -24.48 -16.06
N ASP A 11 -16.07 -23.68 -16.67
CA ASP A 11 -17.53 -23.67 -16.47
C ASP A 11 -18.23 -23.26 -17.79
N GLU A 12 -19.53 -22.97 -17.76
CA GLU A 12 -20.31 -22.53 -18.92
C GLU A 12 -19.86 -21.19 -19.53
N HIS A 13 -19.07 -20.40 -18.82
CA HIS A 13 -18.57 -19.08 -19.22
C HIS A 13 -17.14 -19.10 -19.77
N GLY A 14 -16.50 -20.27 -19.83
CA GLY A 14 -15.21 -20.46 -20.48
C GLY A 14 -14.15 -21.12 -19.59
N GLU A 15 -12.90 -20.69 -19.74
CA GLU A 15 -11.76 -21.27 -19.02
C GLU A 15 -10.84 -20.24 -18.37
N VAL A 16 -10.31 -20.60 -17.19
CA VAL A 16 -9.25 -19.86 -16.48
C VAL A 16 -8.09 -20.84 -16.23
N VAL A 17 -6.86 -20.39 -16.48
CA VAL A 17 -5.65 -21.12 -16.09
C VAL A 17 -4.97 -20.39 -14.94
N MET A 18 -4.66 -21.13 -13.88
CA MET A 18 -4.00 -20.62 -12.68
C MET A 18 -2.71 -21.37 -12.43
N SER A 19 -1.66 -20.65 -12.03
CA SER A 19 -0.45 -21.22 -11.42
C SER A 19 0.00 -20.32 -10.29
N GLY A 20 0.94 -20.77 -9.45
CA GLY A 20 1.41 -19.94 -8.35
C GLY A 20 2.77 -20.28 -7.81
N ILE A 21 3.43 -19.27 -7.25
CA ILE A 21 4.72 -19.37 -6.58
C ILE A 21 4.69 -18.70 -5.22
N HIS A 22 5.46 -19.24 -4.27
CA HIS A 22 5.72 -18.57 -3.00
C HIS A 22 6.62 -17.35 -3.20
N THR A 23 6.34 -16.28 -2.43
CA THR A 23 7.21 -15.13 -2.19
C THR A 23 7.53 -15.04 -0.69
N TYR A 24 7.80 -13.85 -0.14
CA TYR A 24 8.13 -13.62 1.28
C TYR A 24 7.08 -14.16 2.25
N GLY A 25 7.57 -14.68 3.37
CA GLY A 25 6.76 -15.36 4.38
C GLY A 25 5.91 -16.49 3.78
N ASP A 26 4.62 -16.50 4.12
CA ASP A 26 3.63 -17.44 3.57
C ASP A 26 2.86 -16.88 2.36
N THR A 27 3.27 -15.71 1.85
CA THR A 27 2.59 -15.03 0.75
C THR A 27 2.81 -15.77 -0.57
N VAL A 28 1.78 -15.80 -1.42
CA VAL A 28 1.80 -16.47 -2.72
C VAL A 28 1.37 -15.49 -3.82
N HIS A 29 2.09 -15.51 -4.94
CA HIS A 29 1.62 -14.93 -6.18
C HIS A 29 0.87 -15.96 -7.01
N LEU A 30 -0.37 -15.67 -7.36
CA LEU A 30 -1.14 -16.44 -8.33
C LEU A 30 -1.12 -15.75 -9.69
N PHE A 31 -0.71 -16.48 -10.73
CA PHE A 31 -0.79 -16.04 -12.11
C PHE A 31 -2.11 -16.50 -12.70
N ILE A 32 -2.91 -15.54 -13.18
CA ILE A 32 -4.27 -15.79 -13.66
C ILE A 32 -4.36 -15.46 -15.15
N GLU A 33 -4.48 -16.48 -15.99
CA GLU A 33 -4.82 -16.31 -17.41
C GLU A 33 -6.32 -16.54 -17.60
N ARG A 34 -7.05 -15.45 -17.87
CA ARG A 34 -8.52 -15.46 -17.96
C ARG A 34 -9.07 -14.87 -19.27
N LYS A 35 -8.24 -14.78 -20.33
CA LYS A 35 -8.65 -14.19 -21.62
C LYS A 35 -9.83 -14.93 -22.26
N ASN A 36 -9.96 -16.22 -21.97
CA ASN A 36 -11.01 -17.09 -22.50
C ASN A 36 -12.19 -17.29 -21.52
N TYR A 37 -12.35 -16.39 -20.54
CA TYR A 37 -13.41 -16.44 -19.54
C TYR A 37 -14.27 -15.18 -19.58
N GLN A 38 -15.59 -15.34 -19.61
CA GLN A 38 -16.56 -14.24 -19.68
C GLN A 38 -17.51 -14.18 -18.47
N GLY A 39 -17.27 -15.01 -17.45
CA GLY A 39 -18.06 -15.03 -16.22
C GLY A 39 -17.67 -13.89 -15.27
N THR A 40 -18.37 -13.79 -14.14
CA THR A 40 -18.20 -12.67 -13.20
C THR A 40 -16.82 -12.60 -12.54
N PHE A 41 -16.21 -13.75 -12.22
CA PHE A 41 -14.91 -13.81 -11.55
C PHE A 41 -14.05 -14.96 -12.06
N MET A 42 -14.40 -16.20 -11.69
CA MET A 42 -13.75 -17.43 -12.15
C MET A 42 -14.69 -18.65 -11.96
N PRO A 43 -14.39 -19.81 -12.57
CA PRO A 43 -15.21 -21.01 -12.42
C PRO A 43 -15.51 -21.38 -10.97
N GLY A 44 -16.77 -21.74 -10.72
CA GLY A 44 -17.29 -22.09 -9.38
C GLY A 44 -17.78 -20.90 -8.55
N TYR A 45 -17.64 -19.66 -9.05
CA TYR A 45 -18.19 -18.47 -8.41
C TYR A 45 -19.50 -18.05 -9.08
N ARG A 46 -20.39 -17.45 -8.30
CA ARG A 46 -21.67 -16.89 -8.79
C ARG A 46 -21.82 -15.44 -8.35
N PRO A 47 -22.57 -14.61 -9.10
CA PRO A 47 -22.93 -13.28 -8.63
C PRO A 47 -23.58 -13.33 -7.25
N TRP A 48 -23.18 -12.40 -6.38
CA TRP A 48 -23.82 -12.19 -5.08
C TRP A 48 -24.25 -10.73 -4.97
N SER A 49 -25.46 -10.52 -4.45
CA SER A 49 -25.98 -9.19 -4.15
C SER A 49 -26.64 -9.20 -2.78
N ASN A 50 -26.39 -8.16 -1.98
CA ASN A 50 -26.99 -7.99 -0.67
C ASN A 50 -28.17 -7.00 -0.77
N PRO A 51 -29.43 -7.45 -0.77
CA PRO A 51 -30.57 -6.54 -0.95
C PRO A 51 -30.76 -5.55 0.21
N TYR A 52 -30.14 -5.79 1.38
CA TYR A 52 -30.31 -4.97 2.58
C TYR A 52 -29.27 -3.86 2.73
N PHE A 53 -28.12 -3.99 2.07
CA PHE A 53 -27.04 -3.02 2.15
C PHE A 53 -26.46 -2.78 0.76
N GLN A 54 -26.91 -1.68 0.15
CA GLN A 54 -26.54 -1.22 -1.18
C GLN A 54 -25.93 0.19 -1.06
N PRO A 55 -24.74 0.32 -0.45
CA PRO A 55 -24.12 1.63 -0.31
C PRO A 55 -23.79 2.20 -1.69
N ALA A 56 -23.82 3.53 -1.81
CA ALA A 56 -23.29 4.20 -3.00
C ALA A 56 -21.80 3.87 -3.18
N ASP A 57 -21.32 4.00 -4.41
CA ASP A 57 -19.90 3.85 -4.74
C ASP A 57 -19.04 4.88 -3.98
N THR A 58 -17.81 4.50 -3.59
CA THR A 58 -16.87 5.37 -2.85
C THR A 58 -15.86 6.08 -3.76
N GLY A 59 -15.78 5.73 -5.03
CA GLY A 59 -14.79 6.22 -5.98
C GLY A 59 -13.48 5.44 -6.00
N LEU A 60 -13.37 4.34 -5.25
CA LEU A 60 -12.21 3.44 -5.32
C LEU A 60 -12.15 2.72 -6.67
N LEU A 61 -10.95 2.63 -7.26
CA LEU A 61 -10.77 2.14 -8.63
C LEU A 61 -10.06 0.79 -8.66
N TYR A 62 -8.74 0.80 -8.40
CA TYR A 62 -7.87 -0.37 -8.52
C TYR A 62 -6.74 -0.30 -7.50
N VAL A 63 -6.00 -1.40 -7.34
CA VAL A 63 -4.80 -1.45 -6.49
C VAL A 63 -3.65 -0.72 -7.19
N ASP A 64 -3.14 0.37 -6.60
CA ASP A 64 -1.98 1.11 -7.11
C ASP A 64 -0.67 0.37 -6.82
N HIS A 65 -0.53 -0.17 -5.61
CA HIS A 65 0.62 -0.95 -5.17
C HIS A 65 0.32 -1.77 -3.90
N CYS A 66 1.16 -2.76 -3.62
CA CYS A 66 1.13 -3.55 -2.38
C CYS A 66 2.50 -3.54 -1.72
N VAL A 67 2.58 -3.28 -0.42
CA VAL A 67 3.85 -3.15 0.31
C VAL A 67 4.11 -4.38 1.16
N GLY A 68 5.28 -4.99 1.00
CA GLY A 68 5.73 -6.12 1.79
C GLY A 68 6.72 -5.70 2.89
N ASN A 69 6.47 -6.09 4.13
CA ASN A 69 7.44 -6.01 5.21
C ASN A 69 8.19 -7.34 5.33
N VAL A 70 9.52 -7.29 5.29
CA VAL A 70 10.40 -8.46 5.35
C VAL A 70 11.37 -8.36 6.53
N GLY A 71 11.98 -9.48 6.91
CA GLY A 71 12.89 -9.53 8.06
C GLY A 71 14.17 -8.71 7.86
N TRP A 72 14.95 -8.59 8.94
CA TRP A 72 16.28 -7.99 8.90
C TRP A 72 17.16 -8.64 7.82
N ASN A 73 17.75 -7.81 6.95
CA ASN A 73 18.60 -8.22 5.83
C ASN A 73 17.88 -9.08 4.77
N GLN A 74 16.54 -9.05 4.71
CA GLN A 74 15.75 -9.81 3.74
C GLN A 74 15.28 -8.96 2.54
N MET A 75 15.40 -7.62 2.58
CA MET A 75 14.97 -6.77 1.47
C MET A 75 15.73 -7.08 0.18
N ASN A 76 17.07 -7.13 0.23
CA ASN A 76 17.88 -7.39 -0.96
C ASN A 76 17.66 -8.80 -1.55
N PRO A 77 17.58 -9.88 -0.74
CA PRO A 77 17.14 -11.19 -1.22
C PRO A 77 15.80 -11.16 -1.97
N TRP A 78 14.78 -10.48 -1.44
CA TRP A 78 13.48 -10.41 -2.09
C TRP A 78 13.44 -9.50 -3.32
N VAL A 79 14.16 -8.38 -3.31
CA VAL A 79 14.42 -7.57 -4.51
C VAL A 79 15.02 -8.44 -5.62
N LYS A 80 16.06 -9.23 -5.29
CA LYS A 80 16.70 -10.12 -6.25
C LYS A 80 15.78 -11.21 -6.76
N PHE A 81 14.91 -11.76 -5.90
CA PHE A 81 13.85 -12.68 -6.32
C PHE A 81 12.93 -12.06 -7.38
N TYR A 82 12.41 -10.84 -7.17
CA TYR A 82 11.54 -10.20 -8.14
C TYR A 82 12.26 -9.87 -9.46
N GLU A 83 13.54 -9.49 -9.40
CA GLU A 83 14.37 -9.29 -10.60
C GLU A 83 14.57 -10.60 -11.39
N ASP A 84 15.08 -11.63 -10.74
CA ASP A 84 15.54 -12.85 -11.43
C ASP A 84 14.37 -13.77 -11.81
N VAL A 85 13.33 -13.85 -10.99
CA VAL A 85 12.21 -14.78 -11.19
C VAL A 85 11.09 -14.15 -12.01
N MET A 86 10.80 -12.86 -11.79
CA MET A 86 9.65 -12.19 -12.40
C MET A 86 10.04 -11.13 -13.44
N GLY A 87 11.32 -10.81 -13.58
CA GLY A 87 11.79 -9.78 -14.53
C GLY A 87 11.41 -8.36 -14.14
N PHE A 88 11.10 -8.13 -12.86
CA PHE A 88 10.81 -6.79 -12.35
C PHE A 88 12.10 -5.98 -12.27
N LYS A 89 11.98 -4.65 -12.17
CA LYS A 89 13.11 -3.76 -11.98
C LYS A 89 12.94 -2.95 -10.72
N ASN A 90 14.04 -2.75 -9.98
CA ASN A 90 14.08 -1.76 -8.92
C ASN A 90 14.01 -0.36 -9.54
N ILE A 91 12.98 0.41 -9.20
CA ILE A 91 12.77 1.76 -9.74
C ILE A 91 13.10 2.86 -8.74
N LEU A 92 13.08 2.56 -7.44
CA LEU A 92 13.30 3.52 -6.36
C LEU A 92 13.89 2.82 -5.15
N SER A 93 14.80 3.49 -4.46
CA SER A 93 15.42 3.00 -3.24
C SER A 93 15.51 4.12 -2.24
N PHE A 94 15.20 3.80 -0.99
CA PHE A 94 15.26 4.69 0.15
C PHE A 94 16.09 4.00 1.23
N ASP A 95 17.08 4.70 1.74
CA ASP A 95 17.88 4.27 2.88
C ASP A 95 17.35 4.85 4.20
N ASP A 96 18.05 4.56 5.29
CA ASP A 96 17.74 5.04 6.64
C ASP A 96 17.92 6.57 6.80
N ASN A 97 18.80 7.19 6.00
CA ASN A 97 18.94 8.65 5.98
C ASN A 97 17.75 9.31 5.29
N ASP A 98 17.12 8.60 4.35
CA ASP A 98 15.95 9.05 3.63
C ASP A 98 14.64 8.86 4.41
N ILE A 99 14.56 7.80 5.22
CA ILE A 99 13.35 7.41 5.97
C ILE A 99 13.71 7.11 7.42
N SER A 100 13.89 8.18 8.19
CA SER A 100 14.07 8.13 9.65
C SER A 100 13.31 9.24 10.36
N THR A 101 12.89 8.94 11.58
CA THR A 101 12.45 9.92 12.57
C THR A 101 13.56 10.11 13.61
N GLU A 102 13.29 10.86 14.69
CA GLU A 102 14.22 10.89 15.82
C GLU A 102 14.43 9.50 16.45
N TYR A 103 13.44 8.60 16.33
CA TYR A 103 13.35 7.37 17.11
C TYR A 103 13.54 6.10 16.29
N SER A 104 12.99 6.01 15.07
CA SER A 104 13.07 4.79 14.27
C SER A 104 13.35 5.08 12.79
N ALA A 105 13.73 4.03 12.05
CA ALA A 105 14.02 4.09 10.62
C ALA A 105 13.56 2.82 9.91
N LEU A 106 13.47 2.87 8.58
CA LEU A 106 13.42 1.68 7.73
C LEU A 106 14.11 1.93 6.40
N MET A 107 14.43 0.85 5.69
CA MET A 107 14.87 0.90 4.31
C MET A 107 13.77 0.35 3.40
N SER A 108 13.65 0.90 2.19
CA SER A 108 12.63 0.47 1.24
C SER A 108 13.16 0.45 -0.19
N LYS A 109 12.79 -0.60 -0.94
CA LYS A 109 13.05 -0.72 -2.38
C LYS A 109 11.78 -1.06 -3.13
N VAL A 110 11.55 -0.38 -4.25
CA VAL A 110 10.33 -0.56 -5.03
C VAL A 110 10.60 -1.35 -6.29
N MET A 111 9.98 -2.52 -6.38
CA MET A 111 10.00 -3.37 -7.57
C MET A 111 8.83 -3.06 -8.48
N SER A 112 9.08 -2.87 -9.78
CA SER A 112 8.03 -2.60 -10.77
C SER A 112 8.07 -3.61 -11.92
N SER A 113 6.89 -4.02 -12.40
CA SER A 113 6.77 -4.76 -13.65
C SER A 113 7.21 -3.90 -14.83
N GLY A 114 7.59 -4.54 -15.94
CA GLY A 114 8.14 -3.85 -17.12
C GLY A 114 7.18 -2.82 -17.77
N ASN A 115 5.88 -2.96 -17.56
CA ASN A 115 4.86 -2.01 -18.03
C ASN A 115 4.45 -0.97 -16.96
N GLY A 116 5.05 -1.00 -15.77
CA GLY A 116 4.79 -0.03 -14.70
C GLY A 116 3.48 -0.21 -13.94
N TYR A 117 2.68 -1.24 -14.25
CA TYR A 117 1.37 -1.45 -13.65
C TYR A 117 1.44 -2.08 -12.25
N VAL A 118 2.32 -3.08 -12.06
CA VAL A 118 2.45 -3.79 -10.78
C VAL A 118 3.67 -3.25 -10.06
N LYS A 119 3.46 -2.78 -8.83
CA LYS A 119 4.49 -2.17 -7.99
C LYS A 119 4.49 -2.81 -6.60
N PHE A 120 5.66 -3.20 -6.13
CA PHE A 120 5.89 -3.81 -4.83
C PHE A 120 7.02 -3.10 -4.10
N PRO A 121 6.72 -2.10 -3.26
CA PRO A 121 7.63 -1.66 -2.22
C PRO A 121 7.92 -2.80 -1.23
N ILE A 122 9.20 -2.99 -0.92
CA ILE A 122 9.69 -4.01 0.02
C ILE A 122 10.45 -3.26 1.10
N ASN A 123 9.96 -3.35 2.33
CA ASN A 123 10.54 -2.68 3.49
C ASN A 123 11.26 -3.68 4.38
N GLU A 124 12.41 -3.29 4.94
CA GLU A 124 13.04 -3.99 6.05
C GLU A 124 13.33 -3.02 7.21
N PRO A 125 13.44 -3.52 8.45
CA PRO A 125 13.86 -2.70 9.57
C PRO A 125 15.23 -2.05 9.34
N ALA A 126 15.44 -0.88 9.94
CA ALA A 126 16.74 -0.22 10.02
C ALA A 126 17.04 0.18 11.47
N GLU A 127 18.32 0.38 11.79
CA GLU A 127 18.75 0.73 13.15
C GLU A 127 18.19 2.11 13.54
N GLY A 128 17.68 2.21 14.78
CA GLY A 128 17.12 3.43 15.34
C GLY A 128 17.28 3.46 16.87
N LYS A 129 16.93 4.58 17.51
CA LYS A 129 16.92 4.68 18.98
C LYS A 129 15.85 3.79 19.64
N ARG A 130 14.81 3.46 18.87
CA ARG A 130 13.63 2.70 19.26
C ARG A 130 13.27 1.69 18.18
N LYS A 131 12.31 0.82 18.50
CA LYS A 131 11.89 -0.28 17.63
C LYS A 131 11.22 0.24 16.36
N SER A 132 11.63 -0.28 15.20
CA SER A 132 11.02 0.10 13.92
C SER A 132 9.58 -0.41 13.82
N GLN A 133 8.70 0.35 13.18
CA GLN A 133 7.33 -0.10 12.86
C GLN A 133 7.31 -1.39 12.02
N VAL A 134 8.37 -1.64 11.22
CA VAL A 134 8.50 -2.90 10.48
C VAL A 134 8.71 -4.06 11.45
N GLU A 135 9.49 -3.86 12.52
CA GLU A 135 9.65 -4.87 13.56
C GLU A 135 8.37 -5.06 14.39
N GLU A 136 7.60 -3.99 14.65
CA GLU A 136 6.26 -4.14 15.24
C GLU A 136 5.38 -5.03 14.36
N TYR A 137 5.31 -4.75 13.06
CA TYR A 137 4.57 -5.57 12.11
C TYR A 137 5.03 -7.05 12.18
N LEU A 138 6.33 -7.31 12.08
CA LEU A 138 6.88 -8.68 12.05
C LEU A 138 6.54 -9.47 13.32
N ASP A 139 6.57 -8.82 14.49
CA ASP A 139 6.24 -9.44 15.77
C ASP A 139 4.75 -9.79 15.89
N PHE A 140 3.86 -8.90 15.46
CA PHE A 140 2.41 -9.14 15.59
C PHE A 140 1.85 -9.99 14.45
N TYR A 141 2.45 -9.91 13.25
CA TYR A 141 2.11 -10.76 12.11
C TYR A 141 2.72 -12.16 12.21
N ASN A 142 3.78 -12.33 13.03
CA ASN A 142 4.61 -13.53 13.15
C ASN A 142 5.36 -13.89 11.85
N GLY A 143 5.90 -12.89 11.16
CA GLY A 143 6.71 -13.09 9.96
C GLY A 143 6.52 -12.02 8.90
N GLU A 144 7.07 -12.30 7.72
CA GLU A 144 7.01 -11.40 6.56
C GLU A 144 5.62 -11.44 5.91
N GLY A 145 5.18 -10.31 5.36
CA GLY A 145 3.88 -10.25 4.70
C GLY A 145 3.50 -8.87 4.17
N CYS A 146 2.30 -8.78 3.63
CA CYS A 146 1.75 -7.54 3.09
C CYS A 146 1.35 -6.60 4.25
N GLN A 147 2.02 -5.47 4.35
CA GLN A 147 1.71 -4.43 5.32
C GLN A 147 0.50 -3.60 4.90
N HIS A 148 0.48 -3.14 3.65
CA HIS A 148 -0.64 -2.36 3.17
C HIS A 148 -0.88 -2.51 1.67
N VAL A 149 -2.12 -2.19 1.30
CA VAL A 149 -2.58 -2.14 -0.08
C VAL A 149 -3.07 -0.73 -0.36
N ALA A 150 -2.51 -0.10 -1.39
CA ALA A 150 -2.92 1.22 -1.82
C ALA A 150 -4.01 1.14 -2.89
N MET A 151 -5.09 1.88 -2.67
CA MET A 151 -6.28 1.89 -3.51
C MET A 151 -6.40 3.24 -4.21
N ALA A 152 -6.38 3.23 -5.54
CA ALA A 152 -6.45 4.42 -6.35
C ALA A 152 -7.86 5.04 -6.35
N THR A 153 -7.92 6.38 -6.38
CA THR A 153 -9.14 7.17 -6.59
C THR A 153 -8.86 8.40 -7.46
N ASN A 154 -9.91 8.94 -8.09
CA ASN A 154 -9.87 10.20 -8.84
C ASN A 154 -10.26 11.42 -7.99
N ASP A 155 -10.85 11.21 -6.80
CA ASP A 155 -11.28 12.26 -5.88
C ASP A 155 -11.12 11.78 -4.43
N ILE A 156 -9.92 11.98 -3.88
CA ILE A 156 -9.55 11.51 -2.55
C ILE A 156 -10.36 12.19 -1.45
N VAL A 157 -10.73 13.46 -1.60
CA VAL A 157 -11.54 14.17 -0.62
C VAL A 157 -12.90 13.48 -0.51
N LYS A 158 -13.59 13.29 -1.64
CA LYS A 158 -14.88 12.61 -1.66
C LYS A 158 -14.77 11.16 -1.19
N THR A 159 -13.76 10.43 -1.64
CA THR A 159 -13.56 9.02 -1.27
C THR A 159 -13.32 8.87 0.23
N VAL A 160 -12.40 9.65 0.80
CA VAL A 160 -12.08 9.58 2.24
C VAL A 160 -13.28 10.01 3.09
N THR A 161 -13.98 11.10 2.73
CA THR A 161 -15.21 11.51 3.44
C THR A 161 -16.22 10.37 3.45
N ALA A 162 -16.49 9.78 2.28
CA ALA A 162 -17.45 8.70 2.19
C ALA A 162 -17.02 7.44 2.96
N LEU A 163 -15.72 7.12 3.01
CA LEU A 163 -15.20 6.01 3.81
C LEU A 163 -15.32 6.28 5.32
N ARG A 164 -15.04 7.51 5.77
CA ARG A 164 -15.22 7.92 7.16
C ARG A 164 -16.68 7.87 7.59
N ASP A 165 -17.60 8.32 6.74
CA ASP A 165 -19.05 8.23 6.99
C ASP A 165 -19.53 6.78 7.15
N ARG A 166 -18.78 5.82 6.59
CA ARG A 166 -19.01 4.38 6.74
C ARG A 166 -18.22 3.74 7.88
N GLY A 167 -17.53 4.55 8.71
CA GLY A 167 -16.83 4.10 9.90
C GLY A 167 -15.37 3.70 9.70
N VAL A 168 -14.77 3.93 8.53
CA VAL A 168 -13.34 3.68 8.33
C VAL A 168 -12.52 4.71 9.10
N GLU A 169 -11.62 4.23 9.96
CA GLU A 169 -10.70 5.08 10.71
C GLU A 169 -9.39 5.30 9.95
N PHE A 170 -8.87 6.51 10.01
CA PHE A 170 -7.62 6.91 9.36
C PHE A 170 -6.64 7.48 10.36
N LEU A 171 -5.36 7.39 10.01
CA LEU A 171 -4.29 8.08 10.73
C LEU A 171 -4.52 9.59 10.68
N ARG A 172 -4.00 10.28 11.69
CA ARG A 172 -4.07 11.75 11.79
C ARG A 172 -2.68 12.34 11.80
N VAL A 173 -2.53 13.42 11.05
CA VAL A 173 -1.32 14.26 11.09
C VAL A 173 -1.61 15.59 11.79
N PRO A 174 -0.59 16.23 12.40
CA PRO A 174 -0.73 17.55 12.99
C PRO A 174 -1.19 18.57 11.97
N ASN A 175 -2.01 19.52 12.40
CA ASN A 175 -2.39 20.66 11.57
C ASN A 175 -1.17 21.46 11.08
N THR A 176 -0.06 21.44 11.82
CA THR A 176 1.18 22.12 11.47
C THR A 176 1.83 21.57 10.19
N TYR A 177 1.48 20.36 9.74
CA TYR A 177 1.92 19.81 8.45
C TYR A 177 1.45 20.66 7.27
N TYR A 178 0.32 21.37 7.41
CA TYR A 178 -0.29 22.16 6.35
C TYR A 178 0.19 23.61 6.32
N ASP A 179 0.88 24.06 7.37
CA ASP A 179 1.26 25.47 7.52
C ASP A 179 2.26 25.92 6.44
N ASP A 180 3.14 25.02 5.98
CA ASP A 180 4.15 25.25 4.94
C ASP A 180 3.98 24.34 3.70
N LEU A 181 2.82 23.67 3.57
CA LEU A 181 2.62 22.64 2.56
C LEU A 181 2.84 23.17 1.14
N LEU A 182 2.19 24.28 0.78
CA LEU A 182 2.30 24.84 -0.58
C LEU A 182 3.69 25.38 -0.89
N ASP A 183 4.46 25.82 0.11
CA ASP A 183 5.85 26.23 -0.10
C ASP A 183 6.71 25.03 -0.49
N ARG A 184 6.38 23.84 0.02
CA ARG A 184 7.09 22.58 -0.26
C ARG A 184 6.63 21.90 -1.56
N VAL A 185 5.32 21.83 -1.81
CA VAL A 185 4.77 21.08 -2.95
C VAL A 185 4.26 21.96 -4.09
N GLY A 186 4.38 23.28 -3.98
CA GLY A 186 3.85 24.21 -4.99
C GLY A 186 2.33 24.15 -5.14
N HIS A 187 1.84 24.61 -6.29
CA HIS A 187 0.41 24.69 -6.56
C HIS A 187 -0.24 23.31 -6.76
N ILE A 188 -1.36 23.07 -6.07
CA ILE A 188 -2.23 21.90 -6.24
C ILE A 188 -3.65 22.36 -6.62
N ASP A 189 -4.41 21.48 -7.27
CA ASP A 189 -5.77 21.76 -7.73
C ASP A 189 -6.80 21.73 -6.59
N GLU A 190 -6.50 21.02 -5.51
CA GLU A 190 -7.39 20.79 -4.37
C GLU A 190 -7.35 21.94 -3.35
N ASP A 191 -8.50 22.24 -2.73
CA ASP A 191 -8.58 23.17 -1.61
C ASP A 191 -7.87 22.61 -0.37
N LEU A 192 -7.04 23.42 0.29
CA LEU A 192 -6.26 22.97 1.46
C LEU A 192 -7.13 22.64 2.69
N GLU A 193 -8.23 23.37 2.90
CA GLU A 193 -9.06 23.19 4.11
C GLU A 193 -9.65 21.77 4.20
N PRO A 194 -10.29 21.21 3.15
CA PRO A 194 -10.70 19.81 3.14
C PRO A 194 -9.55 18.83 3.34
N LEU A 195 -8.37 19.08 2.75
CA LEU A 195 -7.21 18.21 2.93
C LEU A 195 -6.75 18.20 4.39
N LYS A 196 -6.74 19.37 5.03
CA LYS A 196 -6.38 19.56 6.44
C LYS A 196 -7.36 18.89 7.39
N GLU A 197 -8.66 19.09 7.17
CA GLU A 197 -9.72 18.45 7.97
C GLU A 197 -9.65 16.91 7.86
N LEU A 198 -9.34 16.41 6.66
CA LEU A 198 -9.23 14.99 6.39
C LEU A 198 -7.86 14.40 6.77
N GLY A 199 -6.84 15.21 7.03
CA GLY A 199 -5.49 14.73 7.30
C GLY A 199 -4.80 14.13 6.06
N ILE A 200 -5.26 14.49 4.86
CA ILE A 200 -4.70 14.00 3.58
C ILE A 200 -3.31 14.61 3.36
N LEU A 201 -2.35 13.75 3.08
CA LEU A 201 -0.96 14.12 2.80
C LEU A 201 -0.77 14.42 1.32
N VAL A 202 0.16 15.31 0.99
CA VAL A 202 0.48 15.70 -0.38
C VAL A 202 1.99 15.73 -0.57
N ASP A 203 2.46 15.10 -1.66
CA ASP A 203 3.86 15.17 -2.07
C ASP A 203 3.98 15.41 -3.58
N ARG A 204 5.13 15.90 -4.02
CA ARG A 204 5.41 16.23 -5.42
C ARG A 204 6.72 15.60 -5.91
N ASP A 205 6.68 15.12 -7.15
CA ASP A 205 7.87 14.79 -7.93
C ASP A 205 7.91 15.62 -9.23
N ASP A 206 8.90 15.34 -10.09
CA ASP A 206 9.13 16.08 -11.33
C ASP A 206 7.98 15.94 -12.35
N GLU A 207 7.12 14.94 -12.22
CA GLU A 207 6.03 14.64 -13.16
C GLU A 207 4.68 15.17 -12.67
N GLY A 208 4.55 15.47 -11.38
CA GLY A 208 3.34 16.00 -10.79
C GLY A 208 3.27 15.76 -9.29
N TYR A 209 2.08 15.74 -8.73
CA TYR A 209 1.88 15.52 -7.30
C TYR A 209 0.95 14.35 -7.02
N LEU A 210 0.93 13.89 -5.79
CA LEU A 210 0.06 12.82 -5.30
C LEU A 210 -0.52 13.19 -3.95
N LEU A 211 -1.70 12.65 -3.68
CA LEU A 211 -2.39 12.77 -2.40
C LEU A 211 -2.56 11.38 -1.80
N GLN A 212 -2.33 11.24 -0.49
CA GLN A 212 -2.36 9.96 0.20
C GLN A 212 -3.03 10.08 1.57
N LEU A 213 -3.73 9.02 1.99
CA LEU A 213 -4.17 8.87 3.37
C LEU A 213 -4.21 7.40 3.76
N PHE A 214 -3.74 7.08 4.96
CA PHE A 214 -3.63 5.72 5.45
C PHE A 214 -4.70 5.44 6.49
N SER A 215 -5.36 4.28 6.38
CA SER A 215 -6.28 3.79 7.39
C SER A 215 -5.51 3.40 8.66
N LYS A 216 -6.21 3.29 9.78
CA LYS A 216 -5.72 2.45 10.89
C LYS A 216 -5.64 0.98 10.45
N PRO A 217 -4.92 0.12 11.20
CA PRO A 217 -5.00 -1.33 11.00
C PRO A 217 -6.45 -1.81 10.97
N VAL A 218 -6.77 -2.73 10.06
CA VAL A 218 -8.12 -3.28 9.91
C VAL A 218 -8.42 -4.44 10.86
N GLU A 219 -7.41 -4.83 11.65
CA GLU A 219 -7.48 -5.79 12.73
C GLU A 219 -6.88 -5.17 14.00
N ASP A 220 -7.11 -5.80 15.16
CA ASP A 220 -6.53 -5.34 16.44
C ASP A 220 -5.00 -5.40 16.44
N ARG A 221 -4.42 -6.32 15.64
CA ARG A 221 -2.97 -6.41 15.46
C ARG A 221 -2.51 -5.26 14.56
N PRO A 222 -1.38 -4.60 14.87
CA PRO A 222 -0.81 -3.52 14.05
C PRO A 222 -0.15 -4.06 12.78
N THR A 223 -0.94 -4.69 11.91
CA THR A 223 -0.47 -5.42 10.73
C THR A 223 -1.00 -4.80 9.44
N LEU A 224 -2.11 -5.32 8.91
CA LEU A 224 -2.65 -4.89 7.62
C LEU A 224 -3.43 -3.57 7.76
N PHE A 225 -3.11 -2.60 6.90
CA PHE A 225 -3.92 -1.39 6.70
C PHE A 225 -4.05 -1.06 5.20
N PHE A 226 -4.83 -0.04 4.88
CA PHE A 226 -5.03 0.42 3.50
C PHE A 226 -4.53 1.84 3.33
N GLU A 227 -4.09 2.15 2.12
CA GLU A 227 -3.81 3.51 1.67
C GLU A 227 -4.86 3.91 0.63
N ILE A 228 -5.34 5.14 0.69
CA ILE A 228 -6.11 5.76 -0.38
C ILE A 228 -5.19 6.74 -1.10
N ILE A 229 -5.01 6.56 -2.40
CA ILE A 229 -4.06 7.35 -3.19
C ILE A 229 -4.74 7.97 -4.41
N GLN A 230 -4.45 9.25 -4.65
CA GLN A 230 -4.78 9.95 -5.89
C GLN A 230 -3.50 10.48 -6.53
N ARG A 231 -3.27 10.14 -7.79
CA ARG A 231 -2.10 10.61 -8.55
C ARG A 231 -2.50 11.70 -9.53
N LYS A 232 -1.81 12.83 -9.47
CA LYS A 232 -1.94 13.98 -10.38
C LYS A 232 -0.62 14.14 -11.15
N GLY A 233 -0.29 13.10 -11.92
CA GLY A 233 0.96 12.99 -12.71
C GLY A 233 2.09 12.25 -12.00
N ALA A 234 2.19 12.35 -10.67
CA ALA A 234 3.30 11.78 -9.92
C ALA A 234 3.44 10.26 -10.06
N LYS A 235 4.68 9.81 -10.26
CA LYS A 235 5.07 8.40 -10.42
C LYS A 235 5.81 7.85 -9.20
N SER A 236 6.24 8.72 -8.29
CA SER A 236 6.89 8.39 -7.02
C SER A 236 5.91 7.85 -5.97
N PHE A 237 6.39 7.63 -4.74
CA PHE A 237 5.62 7.04 -3.63
C PHE A 237 5.48 8.00 -2.44
N GLY A 238 5.73 9.29 -2.66
CA GLY A 238 5.58 10.28 -1.61
C GLY A 238 6.77 10.30 -0.63
N LYS A 239 8.01 10.47 -1.11
CA LYS A 239 9.19 10.53 -0.23
C LYS A 239 9.03 11.58 0.86
N GLY A 240 8.52 12.76 0.51
CA GLY A 240 8.24 13.85 1.43
C GLY A 240 7.08 13.58 2.39
N ASN A 241 6.20 12.63 2.06
CA ASN A 241 5.12 12.17 2.93
C ASN A 241 5.60 11.13 3.94
N PHE A 242 6.64 10.33 3.63
CA PHE A 242 7.08 9.27 4.52
C PHE A 242 7.41 9.80 5.92
N LYS A 243 8.10 10.93 6.07
CA LYS A 243 8.36 11.47 7.40
C LYS A 243 7.07 11.73 8.20
N ALA A 244 6.11 12.44 7.61
CA ALA A 244 4.85 12.77 8.29
C ALA A 244 3.99 11.52 8.58
N LEU A 245 4.00 10.55 7.66
CA LEU A 245 3.35 9.26 7.83
C LEU A 245 3.97 8.46 8.98
N PHE A 246 5.30 8.41 9.04
CA PHE A 246 6.02 7.68 10.07
C PHE A 246 5.79 8.29 11.43
N GLU A 247 5.87 9.61 11.55
CA GLU A 247 5.52 10.28 12.80
C GLU A 247 4.06 10.01 13.22
N ALA A 248 3.14 9.81 12.27
CA ALA A 248 1.76 9.41 12.59
C ALA A 248 1.66 7.94 13.02
N LEU A 249 2.35 7.03 12.35
CA LEU A 249 2.40 5.60 12.69
C LEU A 249 3.12 5.36 14.02
N GLU A 250 4.24 6.04 14.28
CA GLU A 250 4.98 5.98 15.55
C GLU A 250 4.13 6.47 16.72
N ARG A 251 3.32 7.52 16.53
CA ARG A 251 2.37 7.94 17.57
C ARG A 251 1.38 6.85 17.90
N GLU A 252 0.84 6.17 16.89
CA GLU A 252 -0.06 5.04 17.13
C GLU A 252 0.69 3.84 17.78
N GLN A 253 1.96 3.61 17.43
CA GLN A 253 2.82 2.60 18.06
C GLN A 253 3.10 2.91 19.53
N ASP A 254 3.36 4.18 19.87
CA ASP A 254 3.54 4.65 21.24
C ASP A 254 2.24 4.50 22.05
N LEU A 255 1.08 4.82 21.45
CA LEU A 255 -0.23 4.58 22.06
C LEU A 255 -0.49 3.09 22.35
N ARG A 256 0.12 2.18 21.59
CA ARG A 256 0.09 0.72 21.85
C ARG A 256 1.17 0.25 22.84
N GLY A 257 2.12 1.11 23.21
CA GLY A 257 3.23 0.78 24.10
C GLY A 257 4.35 -0.03 23.45
N ASN A 258 4.48 0.04 22.11
CA ASN A 258 5.41 -0.77 21.32
C ASN A 258 6.57 0.02 20.70
N LEU A 259 6.72 1.32 21.04
CA LEU A 259 7.75 2.22 20.50
C LEU A 259 8.99 2.25 21.40
#